data_AF-A0A7C7HV29-F1
#
_entry.id   AF-A0A7C7HV29-F1
#
_cell.length_a   1.000
_cell.length_b   1.000
_cell.length_c   1.000
_cell.angle_alpha   90.00
_cell.angle_beta   90.00
_cell.angle_gamma   90.00
#
_symmetry.space_group_name_H-M   'P 1'
#
loop_
_entity.id
_entity.type
_entity.pdbx_description
1 polymer ?
#
loop_
_entity_poly.entity_id
_entity_poly.type
_entity_poly.pdbx_seq_one_letter_code
_entity_poly.pdbx_strand_id
1 'polypeptide(L)'
;MYAGFYLGTRSATWLGTHQKFNRSAYRALRQHFNHHLNRVEAAKEFSKFPTLKNIQHFEGEFGPDSIKSKTPGQNEPWHYLDPFNGSDTQLIELIENHIENLAIALRKRDEEKAAFEASWLAHAVVDGLTPAHHYPYEEELEQIRGEGKETRNSKKKKMFIKGSGMRDTLWRNWLVIGARGVLTTHLMFEMNITAALITHRIRGGSPSDVELEVAHKQGYAKFFRMYAQQIARLNMYGAFIDHGWSRTLHKKVRHHLAPAITRAVALAWLTAIEKSKEPA
;
A
#
# COMPACT_ATOMS: atom_id res chain seq x y z
N MET A 1 -3.77 -0.49 4.27
CA MET A 1 -4.99 -0.10 3.53
C MET A 1 -5.95 -1.28 3.47
N TYR A 2 -7.27 -1.03 3.44
CA TYR A 2 -8.26 -2.11 3.55
C TYR A 2 -8.20 -3.12 2.39
N ALA A 3 -7.82 -4.37 2.71
CA ALA A 3 -7.65 -5.47 1.75
C ALA A 3 -8.91 -6.32 1.50
N GLY A 4 -10.05 -6.03 2.14
CA GLY A 4 -11.33 -6.75 1.96
C GLY A 4 -11.84 -7.49 3.21
N PHE A 5 -13.05 -8.06 3.13
CA PHE A 5 -13.61 -8.96 4.14
C PHE A 5 -13.27 -10.43 3.81
N TYR A 6 -13.00 -11.21 4.85
CA TYR A 6 -12.88 -12.67 4.77
C TYR A 6 -14.22 -13.30 5.14
N LEU A 7 -14.86 -14.00 4.20
CA LEU A 7 -16.03 -14.84 4.47
C LEU A 7 -15.66 -16.30 4.19
N GLY A 8 -15.16 -17.00 5.22
CA GLY A 8 -14.72 -18.40 5.10
C GLY A 8 -13.47 -18.56 4.21
N THR A 9 -13.45 -19.59 3.36
CA THR A 9 -12.33 -19.90 2.44
C THR A 9 -12.30 -19.05 1.16
N ARG A 10 -13.15 -18.02 1.07
CA ARG A 10 -13.23 -17.11 -0.08
C ARG A 10 -13.04 -15.68 0.39
N SER A 11 -11.88 -15.12 0.10
CA SER A 11 -11.63 -13.69 0.23
C SER A 11 -12.53 -12.92 -0.75
N ALA A 12 -13.23 -11.87 -0.31
CA ALA A 12 -13.93 -10.94 -1.20
C ALA A 12 -12.93 -10.01 -1.93
N THR A 13 -11.94 -10.60 -2.63
CA THR A 13 -10.83 -9.96 -3.34
C THR A 13 -11.26 -8.92 -4.37
N TRP A 14 -12.51 -8.95 -4.82
CA TRP A 14 -13.06 -7.95 -5.74
C TRP A 14 -13.28 -6.56 -5.12
N LEU A 15 -13.36 -6.48 -3.78
CA LEU A 15 -13.73 -5.30 -2.98
C LEU A 15 -12.54 -4.67 -2.25
N GLY A 16 -11.39 -5.34 -2.21
CA GLY A 16 -10.20 -4.80 -1.54
C GLY A 16 -9.56 -3.68 -2.36
N THR A 17 -9.11 -2.65 -1.66
CA THR A 17 -8.56 -1.44 -2.29
C THR A 17 -7.21 -1.72 -2.95
N HIS A 18 -6.41 -2.62 -2.38
CA HIS A 18 -5.19 -3.12 -3.00
C HIS A 18 -5.44 -3.75 -4.37
N GLN A 19 -6.41 -4.67 -4.48
CA GLN A 19 -6.75 -5.33 -5.75
C GLN A 19 -7.31 -4.34 -6.78
N LYS A 20 -7.89 -3.21 -6.34
CA LYS A 20 -8.31 -2.12 -7.22
C LYS A 20 -7.11 -1.35 -7.77
N PHE A 21 -6.12 -1.06 -6.95
CA PHE A 21 -4.88 -0.43 -7.39
C PHE A 21 -4.07 -1.34 -8.31
N ASN A 22 -3.91 -2.63 -7.97
CA ASN A 22 -3.24 -3.61 -8.83
C ASN A 22 -3.90 -3.67 -10.22
N ARG A 23 -5.25 -3.72 -10.29
CA ARG A 23 -5.99 -3.65 -11.57
C ARG A 23 -5.71 -2.39 -12.37
N SER A 24 -5.65 -1.25 -11.68
CA SER A 24 -5.52 0.05 -12.33
C SER A 24 -4.09 0.25 -12.84
N ALA A 25 -3.10 -0.14 -12.04
CA ALA A 25 -1.68 -0.11 -12.40
C ALA A 25 -1.37 -1.09 -13.52
N TYR A 26 -1.96 -2.29 -13.51
CA TYR A 26 -1.77 -3.30 -14.57
C TYR A 26 -2.29 -2.80 -15.92
N ARG A 27 -3.42 -2.08 -15.90
CA ARG A 27 -3.95 -1.41 -17.10
C ARG A 27 -3.06 -0.26 -17.56
N ALA A 28 -2.52 0.53 -16.64
CA ALA A 28 -1.58 1.60 -16.94
C ALA A 28 -0.29 1.07 -17.57
N LEU A 29 0.29 -0.01 -17.01
CA LEU A 29 1.45 -0.70 -17.55
C LEU A 29 1.20 -1.22 -18.97
N ARG A 30 0.05 -1.86 -19.21
CA ARG A 30 -0.34 -2.30 -20.56
C ARG A 30 -0.48 -1.13 -21.55
N GLN A 31 -1.04 -0.02 -21.10
CA GLN A 31 -1.19 1.19 -21.91
C GLN A 31 0.17 1.79 -22.27
N HIS A 32 1.11 1.80 -21.33
CA HIS A 32 2.49 2.22 -21.60
C HIS A 32 3.09 1.40 -22.74
N PHE A 33 3.09 0.06 -22.67
CA PHE A 33 3.63 -0.76 -23.77
C PHE A 33 2.94 -0.50 -25.11
N ASN A 34 1.61 -0.37 -25.12
CA ASN A 34 0.86 -0.08 -26.35
C ASN A 34 1.15 1.32 -26.93
N HIS A 35 1.60 2.26 -26.11
CA HIS A 35 1.92 3.62 -26.53
C HIS A 35 3.35 3.71 -27.12
N HIS A 36 4.29 2.97 -26.55
CA HIS A 36 5.71 3.06 -26.93
C HIS A 36 6.19 1.97 -27.89
N LEU A 37 5.43 0.88 -28.08
CA LEU A 37 5.79 -0.24 -28.95
C LEU A 37 4.69 -0.53 -29.97
N ASN A 38 5.05 -1.17 -31.08
CA ASN A 38 4.03 -1.67 -32.00
C ASN A 38 3.21 -2.80 -31.36
N ARG A 39 2.03 -3.10 -31.91
CA ARG A 39 1.06 -4.04 -31.31
C ARG A 39 1.65 -5.42 -31.00
N VAL A 40 2.53 -5.94 -31.87
CA VAL A 40 3.10 -7.28 -31.72
C VAL A 40 4.17 -7.28 -30.63
N GLU A 41 5.04 -6.27 -30.64
CA GLU A 41 6.07 -6.09 -29.61
C GLU A 41 5.47 -5.81 -28.24
N ALA A 42 4.48 -4.92 -28.15
CA ALA A 42 3.77 -4.61 -26.91
C ALA A 42 3.15 -5.87 -26.30
N ALA A 43 2.52 -6.73 -27.11
CA ALA A 43 1.95 -7.99 -26.64
C ALA A 43 3.03 -8.95 -26.11
N LYS A 44 4.16 -9.05 -26.81
CA LYS A 44 5.29 -9.91 -26.43
C LYS A 44 6.02 -9.44 -25.18
N GLU A 45 6.22 -8.13 -25.03
CA GLU A 45 6.85 -7.58 -23.82
C GLU A 45 5.92 -7.71 -22.62
N PHE A 46 4.64 -7.37 -22.78
CA PHE A 46 3.67 -7.45 -21.69
C PHE A 46 3.40 -8.90 -21.25
N SER A 47 3.48 -9.89 -22.16
CA SER A 47 3.30 -11.30 -21.80
C SER A 47 4.42 -11.88 -20.93
N LYS A 48 5.57 -11.19 -20.82
CA LYS A 48 6.65 -11.58 -19.90
C LYS A 48 6.36 -11.17 -18.46
N PHE A 49 5.41 -10.26 -18.25
CA PHE A 49 5.02 -9.82 -16.91
C PHE A 49 3.94 -10.75 -16.34
N PRO A 50 3.91 -11.01 -15.02
CA PRO A 50 2.93 -11.90 -14.41
C PRO A 50 1.50 -11.44 -14.68
N THR A 51 0.59 -12.39 -14.88
CA THR A 51 -0.81 -12.04 -15.09
C THR A 51 -1.41 -11.39 -13.85
N LEU A 52 -2.36 -10.47 -14.04
CA LEU A 52 -3.09 -9.84 -12.92
C LEU A 52 -3.71 -10.86 -11.96
N LYS A 53 -4.18 -12.02 -12.47
CA LYS A 53 -4.72 -13.10 -11.65
C LYS A 53 -3.67 -13.64 -10.68
N ASN A 54 -2.44 -13.88 -11.16
CA ASN A 54 -1.34 -14.38 -10.35
C ASN A 54 -0.87 -13.31 -9.34
N ILE A 55 -0.83 -12.04 -9.73
CA ILE A 55 -0.50 -10.95 -8.79
C ILE A 55 -1.55 -10.90 -7.67
N GLN A 56 -2.84 -10.91 -8.00
CA GLN A 56 -3.92 -10.84 -7.00
C GLN A 56 -3.98 -12.06 -6.08
N HIS A 57 -3.45 -13.21 -6.49
CA HIS A 57 -3.31 -14.38 -5.63
C HIS A 57 -2.49 -14.04 -4.38
N PHE A 58 -1.43 -13.24 -4.52
CA PHE A 58 -0.49 -12.88 -3.45
C PHE A 58 -0.83 -11.59 -2.69
N GLU A 59 -1.97 -10.94 -2.91
CA GLU A 59 -2.34 -9.68 -2.22
C GLU A 59 -3.18 -9.91 -0.95
N GLY A 60 -3.96 -11.00 -0.93
CA GLY A 60 -4.96 -11.30 0.11
C GLY A 60 -4.46 -12.31 1.16
N GLU A 61 -5.08 -13.48 1.21
CA GLU A 61 -4.75 -14.55 2.17
C GLU A 61 -3.29 -15.06 2.06
N PHE A 62 -2.67 -14.90 0.88
CA PHE A 62 -1.28 -15.27 0.64
C PHE A 62 -0.34 -14.05 0.62
N GLY A 63 -0.86 -12.88 1.03
CA GLY A 63 -0.18 -11.60 0.99
C GLY A 63 0.24 -11.04 2.34
N PRO A 64 0.83 -9.83 2.33
CA PRO A 64 1.45 -9.21 3.51
C PRO A 64 0.51 -9.05 4.70
N ASP A 65 -0.75 -8.67 4.48
CA ASP A 65 -1.74 -8.49 5.55
C ASP A 65 -2.14 -9.80 6.24
N SER A 66 -2.01 -10.93 5.55
CA SER A 66 -2.27 -12.24 6.17
C SER A 66 -1.22 -12.58 7.24
N ILE A 67 0.02 -12.11 7.09
CA ILE A 67 1.11 -12.36 8.05
C ILE A 67 0.78 -11.73 9.40
N LYS A 68 0.22 -10.51 9.40
CA LYS A 68 -0.23 -9.83 10.63
C LYS A 68 -1.25 -10.66 11.43
N SER A 69 -2.03 -11.49 10.74
CA SER A 69 -3.02 -12.39 11.34
C SER A 69 -2.46 -13.77 11.72
N LYS A 70 -1.45 -14.25 10.97
CA LYS A 70 -0.84 -15.59 11.08
C LYS A 70 0.31 -15.62 12.09
N THR A 71 1.15 -14.59 12.14
CA THR A 71 2.31 -14.48 13.05
C THR A 71 2.35 -13.11 13.77
N PRO A 72 1.43 -12.85 14.72
CA PRO A 72 1.36 -11.56 15.40
C PRO A 72 2.66 -11.13 16.07
N GLY A 73 3.19 -9.96 15.69
CA GLY A 73 4.39 -9.36 16.28
C GLY A 73 5.71 -10.01 15.84
N GLN A 74 5.69 -10.89 14.83
CA GLN A 74 6.88 -11.49 14.25
C GLN A 74 6.88 -11.26 12.74
N ASN A 75 7.94 -10.61 12.22
CA ASN A 75 8.14 -10.35 10.79
C ASN A 75 6.94 -9.66 10.11
N GLU A 76 6.22 -8.81 10.84
CA GLU A 76 5.13 -8.03 10.25
C GLU A 76 5.73 -6.93 9.38
N PRO A 77 5.38 -6.84 8.08
CA PRO A 77 5.88 -5.79 7.23
C PRO A 77 5.47 -4.43 7.83
N TRP A 78 6.48 -3.62 8.14
CA TRP A 78 6.31 -2.25 8.58
C TRP A 78 5.74 -1.45 7.42
N HIS A 79 4.57 -0.85 7.61
CA HIS A 79 3.82 -0.16 6.55
C HIS A 79 3.65 1.34 6.81
N TYR A 80 4.15 1.83 7.95
CA TYR A 80 4.17 3.26 8.26
C TYR A 80 5.41 3.91 7.65
N LEU A 81 5.26 5.17 7.27
CA LEU A 81 6.34 6.01 6.73
C LEU A 81 6.10 7.44 7.19
N ASP A 82 7.06 8.06 7.86
CA ASP A 82 7.13 9.52 7.95
C ASP A 82 7.77 10.07 6.67
N PRO A 83 7.00 10.73 5.78
CA PRO A 83 7.52 11.19 4.50
C PRO A 83 8.52 12.35 4.62
N PHE A 84 8.54 13.05 5.75
CA PHE A 84 9.42 14.19 6.01
C PHE A 84 10.66 13.79 6.81
N ASN A 85 10.67 12.62 7.44
CA ASN A 85 11.86 12.09 8.09
C ASN A 85 12.79 11.41 7.08
N GLY A 86 13.94 12.05 6.82
CA GLY A 86 14.95 11.53 5.91
C GLY A 86 15.51 10.15 6.31
N SER A 87 15.54 9.84 7.61
CA SER A 87 16.06 8.58 8.14
C SER A 87 15.02 7.46 8.22
N ASP A 88 13.73 7.74 7.95
CA ASP A 88 12.71 6.68 7.88
C ASP A 88 12.76 6.02 6.49
N THR A 89 13.61 5.00 6.38
CA THR A 89 13.91 4.30 5.12
C THR A 89 13.36 2.88 5.06
N GLN A 90 12.86 2.31 6.16
CA GLN A 90 12.51 0.89 6.24
C GLN A 90 11.54 0.43 5.14
N LEU A 91 10.45 1.19 4.93
CA LEU A 91 9.47 0.87 3.88
C LEU A 91 10.04 1.09 2.47
N ILE A 92 10.90 2.09 2.30
CA ILE A 92 11.54 2.41 1.01
C ILE A 92 12.52 1.31 0.63
N GLU A 93 13.34 0.85 1.57
CA GLU A 93 14.24 -0.28 1.40
C GLU A 93 13.47 -1.57 1.07
N LEU A 94 12.33 -1.81 1.73
CA LEU A 94 11.46 -2.95 1.41
C LEU A 94 10.96 -2.87 -0.05
N ILE A 95 10.52 -1.69 -0.49
CA ILE A 95 10.08 -1.43 -1.87
C ILE A 95 11.23 -1.68 -2.86
N GLU A 96 12.43 -1.14 -2.60
CA GLU A 96 13.59 -1.32 -3.47
C GLU A 96 14.01 -2.80 -3.56
N ASN A 97 14.00 -3.51 -2.44
CA ASN A 97 14.28 -4.95 -2.42
C ASN A 97 13.28 -5.74 -3.28
N HIS A 98 11.98 -5.41 -3.21
CA HIS A 98 10.98 -6.06 -4.06
C HIS A 98 11.13 -5.68 -5.54
N ILE A 99 11.59 -4.45 -5.87
CA ILE A 99 11.92 -4.06 -7.26
C ILE A 99 13.05 -4.93 -7.79
N GLU A 100 14.15 -5.09 -7.04
CA GLU A 100 15.30 -5.89 -7.45
C GLU A 100 14.94 -7.37 -7.57
N ASN A 101 14.22 -7.93 -6.58
CA ASN A 101 13.79 -9.32 -6.62
C ASN A 101 12.83 -9.60 -7.77
N LEU A 102 11.91 -8.66 -8.08
CA LEU A 102 11.04 -8.76 -9.24
C LEU A 102 11.87 -8.74 -10.54
N ALA A 103 12.86 -7.85 -10.66
CA ALA A 103 13.73 -7.79 -11.82
C ALA A 103 14.49 -9.11 -12.04
N ILE A 104 15.02 -9.70 -10.96
CA ILE A 104 15.69 -11.01 -10.99
C ILE A 104 14.73 -12.11 -11.42
N ALA A 105 13.51 -12.15 -10.87
CA ALA A 105 12.51 -13.16 -11.21
C ALA A 105 12.07 -13.07 -12.68
N LEU A 106 11.83 -11.84 -13.18
CA LEU A 106 11.49 -11.58 -14.58
C LEU A 106 12.61 -12.05 -15.53
N ARG A 107 13.87 -11.77 -15.19
CA ARG A 107 15.05 -12.20 -15.97
C ARG A 107 15.14 -13.73 -16.07
N LYS A 108 14.87 -14.42 -14.95
CA LYS A 108 14.85 -15.88 -14.85
C LYS A 108 13.58 -16.52 -15.44
N ARG A 109 12.57 -15.72 -15.81
CA ARG A 109 11.23 -16.17 -16.21
C ARG A 109 10.54 -17.04 -15.15
N ASP A 110 10.78 -16.72 -13.88
CA ASP A 110 10.09 -17.35 -12.75
C ASP A 110 8.76 -16.64 -12.52
N GLU A 111 7.68 -17.17 -13.10
CA GLU A 111 6.36 -16.54 -13.07
C GLU A 111 5.76 -16.44 -11.66
N GLU A 112 6.00 -17.46 -10.81
CA GLU A 112 5.46 -17.50 -9.46
C GLU A 112 6.17 -16.47 -8.58
N LYS A 113 7.51 -16.48 -8.60
CA LYS A 113 8.30 -15.49 -7.86
C LYS A 113 8.03 -14.08 -8.36
N ALA A 114 7.94 -13.86 -9.67
CA ALA A 114 7.63 -12.54 -10.21
C ALA A 114 6.22 -12.08 -9.79
N ALA A 115 5.22 -12.96 -9.77
CA ALA A 115 3.88 -12.61 -9.28
C ALA A 115 3.87 -12.25 -7.80
N PHE A 116 4.61 -13.01 -6.98
CA PHE A 116 4.80 -12.75 -5.56
C PHE A 116 5.43 -11.36 -5.33
N GLU A 117 6.59 -11.10 -5.95
CA GLU A 117 7.32 -9.84 -5.79
C GLU A 117 6.51 -8.65 -6.31
N ALA A 118 5.80 -8.81 -7.43
CA ALA A 118 4.94 -7.76 -7.97
C ALA A 118 3.77 -7.41 -7.03
N SER A 119 3.16 -8.40 -6.36
CA SER A 119 2.08 -8.16 -5.40
C SER A 119 2.61 -7.49 -4.14
N TRP A 120 3.71 -7.98 -3.58
CA TRP A 120 4.30 -7.40 -2.37
C TRP A 120 4.80 -5.97 -2.58
N LEU A 121 5.42 -5.71 -3.75
CA LEU A 121 5.79 -4.37 -4.16
C LEU A 121 4.59 -3.43 -4.24
N ALA A 122 3.51 -3.87 -4.89
CA ALA A 122 2.30 -3.06 -5.02
C ALA A 122 1.67 -2.80 -3.65
N HIS A 123 1.62 -3.81 -2.78
CA HIS A 123 1.13 -3.68 -1.42
C HIS A 123 1.89 -2.61 -0.64
N ALA A 124 3.22 -2.71 -0.60
CA ALA A 124 4.08 -1.78 0.12
C ALA A 124 3.94 -0.33 -0.41
N VAL A 125 3.84 -0.16 -1.75
CA VAL A 125 3.63 1.16 -2.37
C VAL A 125 2.25 1.72 -2.04
N VAL A 126 1.19 0.90 -2.05
CA VAL A 126 -0.18 1.33 -1.71
C VAL A 126 -0.25 1.77 -0.25
N ASP A 127 0.28 0.95 0.66
CA ASP A 127 0.32 1.25 2.09
C ASP A 127 1.15 2.51 2.37
N GLY A 128 2.37 2.60 1.85
CA GLY A 128 3.25 3.75 2.06
C GLY A 128 2.76 5.06 1.43
N LEU A 129 1.73 5.03 0.59
CA LEU A 129 1.06 6.23 0.06
C LEU A 129 -0.33 6.43 0.69
N THR A 130 -0.75 5.57 1.62
CA THR A 130 -2.01 5.73 2.36
C THR A 130 -1.85 6.82 3.41
N PRO A 131 -2.65 7.89 3.41
CA PRO A 131 -2.47 9.00 4.35
C PRO A 131 -2.52 8.63 5.83
N ALA A 132 -3.30 7.60 6.21
CA ALA A 132 -3.35 7.11 7.59
C ALA A 132 -2.06 6.43 8.04
N HIS A 133 -1.20 6.03 7.10
CA HIS A 133 0.09 5.38 7.37
C HIS A 133 1.25 6.39 7.46
N HIS A 134 0.98 7.68 7.23
CA HIS A 134 1.90 8.79 7.51
C HIS A 134 1.69 9.40 8.90
N TYR A 135 0.69 8.92 9.63
CA TYR A 135 0.34 9.38 10.96
C TYR A 135 1.11 8.58 12.02
N PRO A 136 1.56 9.20 13.14
CA PRO A 136 2.32 8.54 14.20
C PRO A 136 1.45 7.60 15.06
N TYR A 137 0.87 6.59 14.41
CA TYR A 137 -0.09 5.66 15.00
C TYR A 137 0.52 4.84 16.15
N GLU A 138 1.74 4.34 15.99
CA GLU A 138 2.40 3.56 17.04
C GLU A 138 2.78 4.45 18.24
N GLU A 139 3.22 5.69 18.03
CA GLU A 139 3.48 6.62 19.15
C GLU A 139 2.20 6.89 19.96
N GLU A 140 1.06 7.09 19.30
CA GLU A 140 -0.22 7.30 19.99
C GLU A 140 -0.67 6.03 20.74
N LEU A 141 -0.48 4.85 20.16
CA LEU A 141 -0.77 3.59 20.85
C LEU A 141 0.16 3.34 22.04
N GLU A 142 1.44 3.67 21.93
CA GLU A 142 2.42 3.57 23.02
C GLU A 142 2.04 4.52 24.15
N GLN A 143 1.59 5.73 23.85
CA GLN A 143 1.07 6.67 24.86
C GLN A 143 -0.18 6.13 25.56
N ILE A 144 -1.14 5.56 24.82
CA ILE A 144 -2.37 4.99 25.39
C ILE A 144 -2.07 3.72 26.21
N ARG A 145 -1.07 2.93 25.83
CA ARG A 145 -0.72 1.66 26.49
C ARG A 145 0.25 1.83 27.65
N GLY A 146 1.20 2.76 27.54
CA GLY A 146 2.39 2.80 28.40
C GLY A 146 3.38 1.67 28.13
N GLU A 147 3.24 0.96 27.01
CA GLU A 147 4.07 -0.17 26.59
C GLU A 147 4.38 -0.06 25.08
N GLY A 148 5.58 -0.46 24.68
CA GLY A 148 6.02 -0.45 23.28
C GLY A 148 5.40 -1.56 22.42
N LYS A 149 5.56 -1.44 21.10
CA LYS A 149 4.99 -2.40 20.13
C LYS A 149 5.43 -3.85 20.35
N GLU A 150 6.64 -4.06 20.86
CA GLU A 150 7.25 -5.36 21.14
C GLU A 150 6.47 -6.21 22.17
N THR A 151 5.65 -5.56 23.03
CA THR A 151 4.83 -6.29 24.00
C THR A 151 3.58 -6.94 23.36
N ARG A 152 3.24 -6.55 22.13
CA ARG A 152 2.01 -6.93 21.40
C ARG A 152 2.13 -8.28 20.67
N ASN A 153 2.69 -9.28 21.34
CA ASN A 153 3.03 -10.59 20.78
C ASN A 153 1.88 -11.62 20.72
N SER A 154 0.63 -11.21 20.93
CA SER A 154 -0.53 -12.09 20.74
C SER A 154 -1.77 -11.30 20.29
N LYS A 155 -2.72 -11.97 19.64
CA LYS A 155 -4.01 -11.37 19.22
C LYS A 155 -4.72 -10.68 20.39
N LYS A 156 -4.71 -11.32 21.58
CA LYS A 156 -5.30 -10.75 22.79
C LYS A 156 -4.61 -9.46 23.23
N LYS A 157 -3.28 -9.45 23.30
CA LYS A 157 -2.50 -8.26 23.71
C LYS A 157 -2.59 -7.13 22.70
N LYS A 158 -2.77 -7.44 21.41
CA LYS A 158 -3.01 -6.47 20.35
C LYS A 158 -4.35 -5.75 20.49
N MET A 159 -5.40 -6.47 20.91
CA MET A 159 -6.77 -5.95 20.95
C MET A 159 -7.19 -5.39 22.32
N PHE A 160 -6.61 -5.90 23.41
CA PHE A 160 -7.00 -5.53 24.76
C PHE A 160 -5.86 -4.81 25.48
N ILE A 161 -6.16 -3.63 26.03
CA ILE A 161 -5.24 -2.83 26.85
C ILE A 161 -5.63 -2.99 28.31
N LYS A 162 -4.70 -3.42 29.16
CA LYS A 162 -4.92 -3.52 30.61
C LYS A 162 -4.46 -2.21 31.26
N GLY A 163 -5.36 -1.52 31.95
CA GLY A 163 -5.04 -0.34 32.76
C GLY A 163 -4.70 -0.70 34.21
N SER A 164 -4.47 0.34 35.03
CA SER A 164 -4.21 0.20 36.47
C SER A 164 -5.43 -0.28 37.28
N GLY A 165 -6.63 -0.17 36.70
CA GLY A 165 -7.88 -0.66 37.28
C GLY A 165 -8.97 -0.79 36.21
N MET A 166 -10.19 -1.16 36.62
CA MET A 166 -11.29 -1.42 35.68
C MET A 166 -11.70 -0.16 34.89
N ARG A 167 -11.79 1.00 35.56
CA ARG A 167 -12.13 2.28 34.90
C ARG A 167 -11.06 2.70 33.87
N ASP A 168 -9.79 2.64 34.27
CA ASP A 168 -8.66 2.95 33.38
C ASP A 168 -8.60 1.98 32.18
N THR A 169 -8.84 0.69 32.43
CA THR A 169 -8.94 -0.33 31.37
C THR A 169 -10.04 0.03 30.37
N LEU A 170 -11.25 0.34 30.84
CA LEU A 170 -12.35 0.73 29.95
C LEU A 170 -12.01 1.99 29.15
N TRP A 171 -11.41 3.00 29.80
CA TRP A 171 -11.02 4.24 29.16
C TRP A 171 -9.96 4.05 28.07
N ARG A 172 -8.88 3.31 28.35
CA ARG A 172 -7.82 3.02 27.37
C ARG A 172 -8.34 2.23 26.17
N ASN A 173 -9.21 1.25 26.38
CA ASN A 173 -9.82 0.53 25.27
C ASN A 173 -10.76 1.47 24.48
N TRP A 174 -11.52 2.35 25.14
CA TRP A 174 -12.32 3.36 24.44
C TRP A 174 -11.48 4.29 23.56
N LEU A 175 -10.30 4.73 24.01
CA LEU A 175 -9.37 5.53 23.21
C LEU A 175 -8.87 4.80 21.95
N VAL A 176 -8.92 3.46 21.91
CA VAL A 176 -8.51 2.69 20.73
C VAL A 176 -9.68 2.32 19.83
N ILE A 177 -10.77 1.76 20.39
CA ILE A 177 -11.88 1.18 19.63
C ILE A 177 -13.20 1.96 19.75
N GLY A 178 -13.29 2.95 20.63
CA GLY A 178 -14.47 3.77 20.83
C GLY A 178 -14.73 4.75 19.69
N ALA A 179 -15.75 5.60 19.87
CA ALA A 179 -16.00 6.70 18.93
C ALA A 179 -14.79 7.64 18.92
N ARG A 180 -14.23 7.88 17.73
CA ARG A 180 -12.95 8.61 17.51
C ARG A 180 -11.71 7.92 18.10
N GLY A 181 -11.79 6.65 18.48
CA GLY A 181 -10.61 5.89 18.89
C GLY A 181 -9.63 5.70 17.74
N VAL A 182 -8.34 5.53 18.04
CA VAL A 182 -7.25 5.50 17.04
C VAL A 182 -7.47 4.42 15.97
N LEU A 183 -7.78 3.18 16.39
CA LEU A 183 -8.01 2.06 15.48
C LEU A 183 -9.30 2.24 14.68
N THR A 184 -10.38 2.67 15.33
CA THR A 184 -11.67 2.91 14.66
C THR A 184 -11.54 3.99 13.59
N THR A 185 -10.85 5.09 13.90
CA THR A 185 -10.63 6.19 12.96
C THR A 185 -9.80 5.76 11.75
N HIS A 186 -8.70 5.04 11.99
CA HIS A 186 -7.88 4.45 10.92
C HIS A 186 -8.72 3.54 10.00
N LEU A 187 -9.44 2.57 10.57
CA LEU A 187 -10.26 1.63 9.81
C LEU A 187 -11.34 2.34 8.99
N MET A 188 -12.03 3.30 9.59
CA MET A 188 -13.08 4.07 8.91
C MET A 188 -12.52 4.89 7.76
N PHE A 189 -11.32 5.46 7.88
CA PHE A 189 -10.68 6.18 6.79
C PHE A 189 -10.42 5.26 5.59
N GLU A 190 -9.82 4.09 5.82
CA GLU A 190 -9.52 3.12 4.75
C GLU A 190 -10.80 2.55 4.11
N MET A 191 -11.84 2.28 4.90
CA MET A 191 -13.15 1.85 4.38
C MET A 191 -13.80 2.93 3.52
N ASN A 192 -13.68 4.20 3.89
CA ASN A 192 -14.21 5.30 3.08
C ASN A 192 -13.44 5.50 1.77
N ILE A 193 -12.11 5.31 1.76
CA ILE A 193 -11.34 5.23 0.50
C ILE A 193 -11.87 4.10 -0.38
N THR A 194 -12.08 2.92 0.21
CA THR A 194 -12.63 1.75 -0.49
C THR A 194 -13.99 2.09 -1.13
N ALA A 195 -14.91 2.66 -0.35
CA ALA A 195 -16.23 3.08 -0.82
C ALA A 195 -16.15 4.15 -1.91
N ALA A 196 -15.19 5.07 -1.82
CA ALA A 196 -14.98 6.10 -2.86
C ALA A 196 -14.52 5.49 -4.19
N LEU A 197 -13.83 4.35 -4.18
CA LEU A 197 -13.19 3.75 -5.34
C LEU A 197 -13.90 2.53 -5.93
N ILE A 198 -14.84 1.91 -5.21
CA ILE A 198 -15.50 0.66 -5.58
C ILE A 198 -15.99 0.64 -7.05
N THR A 199 -16.80 1.61 -7.45
CA THR A 199 -17.30 1.77 -8.84
C THR A 199 -16.48 2.77 -9.67
N HIS A 200 -15.49 3.44 -9.09
CA HIS A 200 -14.76 4.49 -9.77
C HIS A 200 -13.70 3.91 -10.71
N ARG A 201 -13.66 4.34 -11.98
CA ARG A 201 -12.53 4.08 -12.85
C ARG A 201 -11.46 5.15 -12.60
N ILE A 202 -10.33 4.75 -12.04
CA ILE A 202 -9.19 5.64 -11.84
C ILE A 202 -8.67 6.07 -13.22
N ARG A 203 -8.64 7.39 -13.45
CA ARG A 203 -8.09 8.03 -14.65
C ARG A 203 -6.76 8.70 -14.28
N GLY A 204 -5.86 8.86 -15.26
CA GLY A 204 -4.54 9.47 -15.01
C GLY A 204 -3.60 8.57 -14.19
N GLY A 205 -3.76 7.25 -14.30
CA GLY A 205 -2.94 6.26 -13.60
C GLY A 205 -1.66 5.86 -14.35
N SER A 206 -1.47 6.30 -15.59
CA SER A 206 -0.27 6.03 -16.39
C SER A 206 0.84 7.01 -15.99
N PRO A 207 2.07 6.52 -15.72
CA PRO A 207 3.22 7.40 -15.51
C PRO A 207 3.45 8.29 -16.73
N SER A 208 3.82 9.54 -16.48
CA SER A 208 4.26 10.48 -17.51
C SER A 208 5.74 10.28 -17.84
N ASP A 209 6.17 10.73 -19.03
CA ASP A 209 7.58 10.65 -19.45
C ASP A 209 8.54 11.34 -18.47
N VAL A 210 8.10 12.44 -17.83
CA VAL A 210 8.88 13.14 -16.79
C VAL A 210 9.04 12.28 -15.53
N GLU A 211 7.96 11.61 -15.09
CA GLU A 211 8.02 10.72 -13.92
C GLU A 211 8.91 9.50 -14.20
N LEU A 212 8.85 8.97 -15.42
CA LEU A 212 9.74 7.91 -15.90
C LEU A 212 11.20 8.35 -15.85
N GLU A 213 11.50 9.53 -16.40
CA GLU A 213 12.84 10.10 -16.39
C GLU A 213 13.36 10.32 -14.96
N VAL A 214 12.52 10.80 -14.04
CA VAL A 214 12.89 11.00 -12.63
C VAL A 214 13.21 9.66 -11.96
N ALA A 215 12.35 8.64 -12.11
CA ALA A 215 12.59 7.33 -11.53
C ALA A 215 13.84 6.66 -12.11
N HIS A 216 14.08 6.81 -13.42
CA HIS A 216 15.25 6.26 -14.10
C HIS A 216 16.55 6.97 -13.68
N LYS A 217 16.57 8.31 -13.67
CA LYS A 217 17.79 9.09 -13.38
C LYS A 217 18.11 9.19 -11.89
N GLN A 218 17.08 9.23 -11.04
CA GLN A 218 17.26 9.53 -9.61
C GLN A 218 16.90 8.35 -8.69
N GLY A 219 16.41 7.25 -9.25
CA GLY A 219 15.97 6.07 -8.50
C GLY A 219 14.51 6.15 -8.06
N TYR A 220 13.87 4.97 -7.98
CA TYR A 220 12.48 4.85 -7.56
C TYR A 220 12.27 5.32 -6.10
N ALA A 221 13.21 5.08 -5.19
CA ALA A 221 13.11 5.53 -3.81
C ALA A 221 12.91 7.05 -3.67
N LYS A 222 13.68 7.85 -4.41
CA LYS A 222 13.56 9.31 -4.37
C LYS A 222 12.25 9.78 -4.97
N PHE A 223 11.82 9.17 -6.07
CA PHE A 223 10.50 9.38 -6.65
C PHE A 223 9.39 9.08 -5.62
N PHE A 224 9.46 7.92 -4.97
CA PHE A 224 8.45 7.46 -4.02
C PHE A 224 8.34 8.37 -2.81
N ARG A 225 9.46 8.78 -2.21
CA ARG A 225 9.47 9.72 -1.08
C ARG A 225 8.88 11.08 -1.45
N MET A 226 9.20 11.59 -2.64
CA MET A 226 8.58 12.81 -3.16
C MET A 226 7.05 12.68 -3.25
N TYR A 227 6.54 11.54 -3.71
CA TYR A 227 5.10 11.27 -3.80
C TYR A 227 4.46 11.16 -2.42
N ALA A 228 5.10 10.45 -1.49
CA ALA A 228 4.63 10.35 -0.11
C ALA A 228 4.51 11.74 0.54
N GLN A 229 5.49 12.62 0.34
CA GLN A 229 5.44 14.01 0.83
C GLN A 229 4.32 14.83 0.18
N GLN A 230 4.11 14.69 -1.14
CA GLN A 230 3.00 15.38 -1.82
C GLN A 230 1.65 14.94 -1.25
N ILE A 231 1.47 13.64 -0.99
CA ILE A 231 0.23 13.09 -0.40
C ILE A 231 0.06 13.57 1.05
N ALA A 232 1.12 13.54 1.86
CA ALA A 232 1.07 14.01 3.25
C ALA A 232 0.65 15.49 3.32
N ARG A 233 1.16 16.33 2.41
CA ARG A 233 0.76 17.76 2.31
C ARG A 233 -0.72 17.97 1.97
N LEU A 234 -1.43 16.98 1.43
CA LEU A 234 -2.88 17.09 1.21
C LEU A 234 -3.68 17.06 2.54
N ASN A 235 -3.03 16.68 3.65
CA ASN A 235 -3.56 16.56 5.00
C ASN A 235 -4.92 15.85 5.04
N MET A 236 -5.04 14.74 4.31
CA MET A 236 -6.32 14.03 4.15
C MET A 236 -6.74 13.30 5.42
N TYR A 237 -5.78 12.71 6.13
CA TYR A 237 -6.07 11.99 7.38
C TYR A 237 -6.37 12.95 8.54
N GLY A 238 -5.60 14.03 8.70
CA GLY A 238 -5.89 15.07 9.69
C GLY A 238 -7.27 15.71 9.48
N ALA A 239 -7.60 16.10 8.24
CA ALA A 239 -8.93 16.62 7.93
C ALA A 239 -10.06 15.60 8.20
N PHE A 240 -9.79 14.30 8.09
CA PHE A 240 -10.74 13.25 8.45
C PHE A 240 -10.89 13.09 9.96
N ILE A 241 -9.80 13.19 10.74
CA ILE A 241 -9.84 13.18 12.21
C ILE A 241 -10.69 14.35 12.71
N ASP A 242 -10.45 15.55 12.17
CA ASP A 242 -11.09 16.78 12.66
C ASP A 242 -12.58 16.87 12.28
N HIS A 243 -12.93 16.44 11.06
CA HIS A 243 -14.24 16.73 10.47
C HIS A 243 -15.00 15.50 9.95
N GLY A 244 -14.41 14.31 10.06
CA GLY A 244 -14.97 13.08 9.48
C GLY A 244 -14.91 13.06 7.95
N TRP A 245 -15.60 12.09 7.35
CA TRP A 245 -15.62 11.94 5.90
C TRP A 245 -16.44 13.04 5.23
N SER A 246 -15.84 13.75 4.27
CA SER A 246 -16.48 14.87 3.57
C SER A 246 -16.46 14.70 2.06
N ARG A 247 -17.32 15.45 1.35
CA ARG A 247 -17.31 15.50 -0.12
C ARG A 247 -15.96 15.98 -0.66
N THR A 248 -15.27 16.86 0.06
CA THR A 248 -13.93 17.35 -0.31
C THR A 248 -12.90 16.22 -0.22
N LEU A 249 -12.90 15.44 0.86
CA LEU A 249 -12.03 14.27 0.99
C LEU A 249 -12.30 13.25 -0.11
N HIS A 250 -13.56 12.94 -0.38
CA HIS A 250 -13.97 12.04 -1.45
C HIS A 250 -13.43 12.46 -2.82
N LYS A 251 -13.51 13.77 -3.15
CA LYS A 251 -12.92 14.32 -4.38
C LYS A 251 -11.40 14.19 -4.37
N LYS A 252 -10.74 14.54 -3.27
CA LYS A 252 -9.28 14.42 -3.14
C LYS A 252 -8.81 12.98 -3.35
N VAL A 253 -9.54 11.99 -2.83
CA VAL A 253 -9.23 10.57 -3.04
C VAL A 253 -9.28 10.21 -4.52
N ARG A 254 -10.35 10.59 -5.22
CA ARG A 254 -10.55 10.22 -6.63
C ARG A 254 -9.61 10.94 -7.59
N HIS A 255 -9.29 12.20 -7.31
CA HIS A 255 -8.56 13.06 -8.25
C HIS A 255 -7.07 13.19 -7.96
N HIS A 256 -6.63 12.96 -6.73
CA HIS A 256 -5.22 13.11 -6.35
C HIS A 256 -4.64 11.80 -5.83
N LEU A 257 -5.23 11.23 -4.77
CA LEU A 257 -4.66 10.05 -4.12
C LEU A 257 -4.63 8.82 -5.04
N ALA A 258 -5.79 8.45 -5.60
CA ALA A 258 -5.89 7.21 -6.37
C ALA A 258 -5.06 7.21 -7.67
N PRO A 259 -5.03 8.32 -8.46
CA PRO A 259 -4.10 8.43 -9.59
C PRO A 259 -2.63 8.38 -9.16
N ALA A 260 -2.25 9.03 -8.06
CA ALA A 260 -0.87 9.01 -7.55
C ALA A 260 -0.42 7.60 -7.15
N ILE A 261 -1.23 6.88 -6.38
CA ILE A 261 -0.94 5.48 -6.00
C ILE A 261 -0.83 4.59 -7.25
N THR A 262 -1.78 4.72 -8.18
CA THR A 262 -1.78 3.91 -9.41
C THR A 262 -0.52 4.14 -10.23
N ARG A 263 -0.10 5.41 -10.38
CA ARG A 263 1.14 5.77 -11.10
C ARG A 263 2.37 5.21 -10.40
N ALA A 264 2.46 5.36 -9.08
CA ALA A 264 3.59 4.84 -8.32
C ALA A 264 3.74 3.32 -8.48
N VAL A 265 2.65 2.54 -8.32
CA VAL A 265 2.70 1.08 -8.52
C VAL A 265 3.09 0.72 -9.95
N ALA A 266 2.50 1.37 -10.96
CA ALA A 266 2.83 1.10 -12.36
C ALA A 266 4.31 1.41 -12.66
N LEU A 267 4.83 2.50 -12.12
CA LEU A 267 6.22 2.91 -12.27
C LEU A 267 7.19 1.97 -11.54
N ALA A 268 6.81 1.46 -10.37
CA ALA A 268 7.60 0.47 -9.63
C ALA A 268 7.77 -0.81 -10.45
N TRP A 269 6.67 -1.33 -11.00
CA TRP A 269 6.71 -2.51 -11.88
C TRP A 269 7.50 -2.26 -13.16
N LEU A 270 7.36 -1.08 -13.77
CA LEU A 270 8.13 -0.73 -14.96
C LEU A 270 9.62 -0.63 -14.67
N THR A 271 10.01 -0.03 -13.54
CA THR A 271 11.40 0.03 -13.08
C THR A 271 12.00 -1.37 -12.95
N ALA A 272 11.25 -2.33 -12.37
CA ALA A 272 11.69 -3.72 -12.27
C ALA A 272 11.82 -4.40 -13.65
N ILE A 273 10.89 -4.13 -14.57
CA ILE A 273 10.95 -4.64 -15.95
C ILE A 273 12.19 -4.09 -16.68
N GLU A 274 12.49 -2.80 -16.55
CA GLU A 274 13.67 -2.18 -17.15
C GLU A 274 14.96 -2.78 -16.58
N LYS A 275 15.08 -2.89 -15.25
CA LYS A 275 16.21 -3.54 -14.58
C LYS A 275 16.41 -5.01 -15.00
N SER A 276 15.34 -5.72 -15.32
CA SER A 276 15.42 -7.11 -15.80
C SER A 276 16.04 -7.26 -17.20
N LYS A 277 16.23 -6.14 -17.92
CA LYS A 277 16.84 -6.08 -19.26
C LYS A 277 18.32 -5.69 -19.20
N GLU A 278 18.77 -5.05 -18.12
CA GLU A 278 20.17 -4.70 -17.91
C GLU A 278 21.04 -5.96 -17.79
N PRO A 279 22.27 -6.00 -18.35
CA PRO A 279 23.19 -7.11 -18.12
C PRO A 279 23.52 -7.24 -16.62
N ALA A 280 23.65 -8.48 -16.15
CA ALA A 280 24.00 -8.79 -14.76
C ALA A 280 25.45 -8.45 -14.43
#